data_AF-A0A8S2T8X0-F1
#
_entry.id   AF-A0A8S2T8X0-F1
#
_cell.length_a   1.000
_cell.length_b   1.000
_cell.length_c   1.000
_cell.angle_alpha   90.00
_cell.angle_beta   90.00
_cell.angle_gamma   90.00
#
_symmetry.space_group_name_H-M   'P 1'
#
loop_
_entity.id
_entity.type
_entity.pdbx_description
1 polymer ?
#
loop_
_entity_poly.entity_id
_entity_poly.type
_entity_poly.pdbx_seq_one_letter_code
_entity_poly.pdbx_strand_id
1 'polypeptide(L)'
;MLMKFRDVESGERIFRSIETKNIITYNAMIKGYVGNETFEKALDLFEQIDIELDDVTYTIVFNACAKLCNDRAMKIGKELLA
;
A
#
# COMPACT_ATOMS: atom_id res chain seq x y z
N MET A 1 -13.31 1.62 -2.67
CA MET A 1 -14.70 1.21 -2.34
C MET A 1 -14.92 -0.31 -2.36
N LEU A 2 -14.04 -1.14 -2.95
CA LEU A 2 -14.18 -2.61 -2.92
C LEU A 2 -13.35 -3.31 -1.83
N MET A 3 -12.14 -2.82 -1.60
CA MET A 3 -11.27 -3.29 -0.50
C MET A 3 -11.89 -3.13 0.90
N LYS A 4 -12.86 -2.20 1.07
CA LYS A 4 -13.58 -1.99 2.34
C LYS A 4 -14.53 -3.14 2.71
N PHE A 5 -14.88 -4.00 1.74
CA PHE A 5 -15.74 -5.17 1.92
C PHE A 5 -14.95 -6.50 2.04
N ARG A 6 -13.64 -6.43 2.27
CA ARG A 6 -12.72 -7.59 2.29
C ARG A 6 -12.60 -8.38 0.98
N ASP A 7 -13.18 -7.89 -0.11
CA ASP A 7 -12.97 -8.47 -1.44
C ASP A 7 -11.68 -7.92 -2.07
N VAL A 8 -10.56 -8.45 -1.56
CA VAL A 8 -9.21 -8.09 -2.03
C VAL A 8 -8.99 -8.56 -3.47
N GLU A 9 -9.53 -9.72 -3.85
CA GLU A 9 -9.38 -10.25 -5.22
C GLU A 9 -10.01 -9.35 -6.28
N SER A 10 -11.25 -8.88 -6.07
CA SER A 10 -11.88 -7.96 -7.02
C SER A 10 -11.15 -6.63 -7.07
N GLY A 11 -10.64 -6.16 -5.93
CA GLY A 11 -9.75 -4.99 -5.87
C GLY A 11 -8.50 -5.16 -6.73
N GLU A 12 -7.81 -6.28 -6.59
CA GLU A 12 -6.62 -6.63 -7.37
C GLU A 12 -6.94 -6.77 -8.87
N ARG A 13 -8.06 -7.41 -9.24
CA ARG A 13 -8.48 -7.53 -10.64
C ARG A 13 -8.68 -6.16 -11.29
N ILE A 14 -9.40 -5.27 -10.62
CA ILE A 14 -9.65 -3.92 -11.13
C ILE A 14 -8.34 -3.13 -11.18
N PHE A 15 -7.51 -3.22 -10.15
CA PHE A 15 -6.21 -2.55 -10.15
C PHE A 15 -5.32 -2.99 -11.31
N ARG A 16 -5.28 -4.29 -11.61
CA ARG A 16 -4.55 -4.83 -12.77
C ARG A 16 -5.13 -4.37 -14.10
N SER A 17 -6.45 -4.15 -14.17
CA SER A 17 -7.11 -3.67 -15.39
C SER A 17 -6.87 -2.19 -15.71
N ILE A 18 -6.36 -1.40 -14.75
CA ILE A 18 -6.02 0.01 -14.97
C ILE A 18 -4.71 0.10 -15.75
N GLU A 19 -4.76 0.59 -16.98
CA GLU A 19 -3.59 0.76 -17.86
C GLU A 19 -2.59 1.76 -17.27
N THR A 20 -3.06 2.96 -16.92
CA THR A 20 -2.22 4.02 -16.33
C THR A 20 -2.57 4.21 -14.86
N LYS A 21 -1.72 3.68 -13.98
CA LYS A 21 -1.89 3.82 -12.53
C LYS A 21 -1.31 5.15 -12.07
N ASN A 22 -2.02 5.82 -11.17
CA ASN A 22 -1.55 7.03 -10.51
C ASN A 22 -1.49 6.82 -8.99
N ILE A 23 -0.92 7.79 -8.29
CA ILE A 23 -0.71 7.71 -6.84
C ILE A 23 -2.01 7.47 -6.07
N ILE A 24 -3.14 8.02 -6.53
CA ILE A 24 -4.46 7.80 -5.93
C ILE A 24 -4.87 6.33 -6.02
N THR A 25 -4.60 5.69 -7.15
CA THR A 25 -4.93 4.28 -7.39
C THR A 25 -4.08 3.36 -6.51
N TYR A 26 -2.77 3.65 -6.41
CA TYR A 26 -1.87 2.95 -5.49
C TYR A 26 -2.30 3.14 -4.03
N ASN A 27 -2.60 4.37 -3.62
CA ASN A 27 -3.06 4.69 -2.26
C ASN A 27 -4.34 3.96 -1.89
N ALA A 28 -5.29 3.84 -2.81
CA ALA A 28 -6.52 3.08 -2.59
C ALA A 28 -6.23 1.59 -2.36
N MET A 29 -5.26 1.01 -3.10
CA MET A 29 -4.85 -0.38 -2.94
C MET A 29 -4.05 -0.62 -1.66
N ILE A 30 -3.06 0.21 -1.35
CA ILE A 30 -2.27 0.08 -0.12
C ILE A 30 -3.19 0.20 1.10
N LYS A 31 -4.08 1.21 1.15
CA LYS A 31 -5.11 1.32 2.22
C LYS A 31 -5.96 0.07 2.34
N GLY A 32 -6.33 -0.52 1.21
CA GLY A 32 -7.13 -1.73 1.19
C GLY A 32 -6.38 -2.95 1.70
N TYR A 33 -5.11 -3.11 1.37
CA TYR A 33 -4.27 -4.18 1.91
C TYR A 33 -4.06 -4.04 3.42
N VAL A 34 -3.82 -2.82 3.90
CA VAL A 34 -3.68 -2.51 5.33
C VAL A 34 -4.98 -2.79 6.09
N GLY A 35 -6.13 -2.36 5.55
CA GLY A 35 -7.44 -2.59 6.16
C GLY A 35 -7.87 -4.07 6.19
N ASN A 36 -7.25 -4.91 5.36
CA ASN A 36 -7.47 -6.36 5.31
C ASN A 36 -6.34 -7.16 5.97
N GLU A 37 -5.45 -6.50 6.72
CA GLU A 37 -4.34 -7.13 7.45
C GLU A 37 -3.34 -7.89 6.56
N THR A 38 -3.38 -7.64 5.24
CA THR A 38 -2.45 -8.19 4.24
C THR A 38 -1.27 -7.23 4.03
N PHE A 39 -0.57 -6.90 5.10
CA PHE A 39 0.42 -5.81 5.09
C PHE A 39 1.64 -6.08 4.20
N GLU A 40 2.08 -7.34 4.05
CA GLU A 40 3.17 -7.69 3.11
C GLU A 40 2.82 -7.28 1.68
N LYS A 41 1.59 -7.56 1.23
CA LYS A 41 1.12 -7.10 -0.10
C LYS A 41 1.08 -5.58 -0.21
N ALA A 42 0.83 -4.88 0.90
CA ALA A 42 0.87 -3.43 0.94
C ALA A 42 2.30 -2.90 0.73
N LEU A 43 3.29 -3.54 1.36
CA LEU A 43 4.72 -3.21 1.21
C LEU A 43 5.23 -3.58 -0.19
N ASP A 44 4.90 -4.77 -0.68
CA ASP A 44 5.28 -5.21 -2.02
C ASP A 44 4.73 -4.26 -3.09
N LEU A 45 3.50 -3.76 -2.91
CA LEU A 45 2.92 -2.78 -3.82
C LEU A 45 3.60 -1.41 -3.69
N PHE A 46 3.97 -1.00 -2.48
CA PHE A 46 4.69 0.25 -2.24
C PHE A 46 6.06 0.26 -2.93
N GLU A 47 6.82 -0.83 -2.83
CA GLU A 47 8.13 -0.97 -3.49
C GLU A 47 8.04 -0.98 -5.03
N GLN A 48 6.85 -1.26 -5.59
CA GLN A 48 6.60 -1.22 -7.04
C GLN A 48 6.20 0.17 -7.56
N ILE A 49 6.06 1.18 -6.68
CA ILE A 49 5.72 2.54 -7.10
C ILE A 49 7.00 3.20 -7.63
N ASP A 50 7.03 3.44 -8.94
CA ASP A 50 8.12 4.17 -9.62
C ASP A 50 7.80 5.66 -9.85
N ILE A 51 6.60 6.08 -9.45
CA ILE A 51 6.13 7.47 -9.52
C ILE A 51 6.37 8.21 -8.22
N GLU A 52 6.42 9.54 -8.29
CA GLU A 52 6.58 10.39 -7.11
C GLU A 52 5.45 10.16 -6.10
N LEU A 53 5.85 9.80 -4.88
CA LEU A 53 4.97 9.51 -3.76
C LEU A 53 4.47 10.81 -3.13
N ASP A 54 3.20 10.83 -2.70
CA ASP A 54 2.66 11.92 -1.88
C ASP A 54 2.78 11.61 -0.38
N ASP A 55 2.71 12.66 0.45
CA ASP A 55 2.74 12.55 1.93
C ASP A 55 1.66 11.58 2.47
N VAL A 56 0.56 11.45 1.74
CA VAL A 56 -0.54 10.53 2.07
C VAL A 56 -0.08 9.08 1.93
N THR A 57 0.66 8.74 0.87
CA THR A 57 1.21 7.40 0.64
C THR A 57 2.17 7.02 1.76
N TYR A 58 3.08 7.91 2.10
CA TYR A 58 4.03 7.72 3.19
C TYR A 58 3.32 7.47 4.54
N THR A 59 2.27 8.23 4.84
CA THR A 59 1.48 8.05 6.07
C THR A 59 0.80 6.69 6.13
N ILE A 60 0.27 6.20 5.01
CA ILE A 60 -0.40 4.89 4.96
C ILE A 60 0.60 3.76 5.17
N VAL A 61 1.75 3.83 4.48
CA VAL A 61 2.80 2.81 4.53
C VAL A 61 3.48 2.79 5.90
N PHE A 62 3.71 3.96 6.50
CA PHE A 62 4.21 4.07 7.87
C PHE A 62 3.28 3.38 8.88
N ASN A 63 1.97 3.61 8.77
CA ASN A 63 0.99 2.92 9.61
C ASN A 63 0.98 1.40 9.37
N ALA A 64 1.13 0.95 8.12
CA ALA A 64 1.29 -0.47 7.80
C ALA A 64 2.53 -1.05 8.49
N CYS A 65 3.66 -0.34 8.42
CA CYS A 65 4.92 -0.77 9.00
C CYS A 65 4.83 -0.90 10.53
N ALA A 66 4.23 0.10 11.19
CA ALA A 66 4.00 0.10 12.62
C ALA A 66 3.09 -1.05 13.09
N LYS A 67 2.22 -1.57 12.20
CA LYS A 67 1.34 -2.71 12.49
C LYS A 67 2.01 -4.06 12.20
N LEU A 68 2.96 -4.12 11.27
CA LEU A 68 3.60 -5.37 10.84
C LEU A 68 4.77 -5.80 11.74
N CYS A 69 5.42 -4.85 12.44
CA CYS A 69 6.52 -5.09 13.39
C CYS A 69 7.58 -6.12 12.91
N ASN A 70 7.90 -6.13 11.62
CA ASN A 70 8.97 -6.98 11.08
C ASN A 70 10.18 -6.13 10.64
N ASP A 71 11.34 -6.78 10.47
CA ASP A 71 12.60 -6.11 10.17
C ASP A 71 12.55 -5.31 8.85
N ARG A 72 11.79 -5.81 7.85
CA ARG A 72 11.59 -5.15 6.55
C ARG A 72 10.80 -3.84 6.71
N ALA A 73 9.66 -3.89 7.41
CA ALA A 73 8.83 -2.73 7.70
C ALA A 73 9.59 -1.67 8.51
N MET A 74 10.40 -2.09 9.48
CA MET A 74 11.23 -1.15 10.25
C MET A 74 12.30 -0.47 9.40
N LYS A 75 12.87 -1.17 8.41
CA LYS A 75 13.83 -0.58 7.48
C LYS A 75 13.16 0.47 6.58
N ILE A 76 12.03 0.12 5.98
CA ILE A 76 11.24 1.07 5.17
C ILE A 76 10.83 2.27 6.02
N GLY A 77 10.27 2.06 7.21
CA GLY A 77 9.86 3.13 8.11
C GLY A 77 11.00 4.08 8.52
N LYS A 78 12.25 3.62 8.57
CA LYS A 78 13.43 4.47 8.80
C LYS A 78 13.82 5.27 7.56
N GLU A 79 13.76 4.67 6.37
CA GLU A 79 14.01 5.36 5.09
C GLU A 79 12.96 6.45 4.83
N LEU A 80 11.73 6.28 5.33
CA LEU A 80 10.68 7.31 5.25
C LEU A 80 10.85 8.49 6.21
N LEU A 81 11.70 8.38 7.23
CA LEU A 81 11.96 9.41 8.24
C LEU A 81 13.29 10.15 8.04
N ALA A 82 14.07 9.77 7.03
CA ALA A 82 15.37 10.36 6.68
C ALA A 82 15.23 11.44 5.61
#